data_AF-A0AA35PCN2-F1
#
_entry.id   AF-A0AA35PCN2-F1
#
_cell.length_a   1.000
_cell.length_b   1.000
_cell.length_c   1.000
_cell.angle_alpha   90.00
_cell.angle_beta   90.00
_cell.angle_gamma   90.00
#
_symmetry.space_group_name_H-M   'P 1'
#
loop_
_entity.id
_entity.type
_entity.pdbx_description
1 polymer ?
#
loop_
_entity_poly.entity_id
_entity_poly.type
_entity_poly.pdbx_seq_one_letter_code
_entity_poly.pdbx_strand_id
1 'polypeptide(L)'
;MDAAGTRAARESPAWGSCRPGGRLDMSHGFVRHIRRNQIARDDYDKEMKEAKEKVKKRHTPAPARPKKPDQQVYHPCRRSRAETISGLEYEGSSESSSSTEPDQLSSGPALFCLEYEADSGKITSIVVHQDNDPDEVAEKVSAQNQLEPAMREALRQRVQEELEKRRVKR
;
A
#
# COMPACT_ATOMS: atom_id res chain seq x y z
N MET A 1 8.19 -74.91 -24.86
CA MET A 1 8.54 -73.56 -25.32
C MET A 1 7.53 -73.19 -26.37
N ASP A 2 6.72 -72.16 -26.15
CA ASP A 2 6.36 -71.15 -27.15
C ASP A 2 5.46 -70.10 -26.49
N ALA A 3 5.95 -68.87 -26.53
CA ALA A 3 5.33 -67.69 -25.93
C ALA A 3 4.49 -66.98 -26.98
N ALA A 4 3.19 -66.80 -26.73
CA ALA A 4 2.34 -65.92 -27.52
C ALA A 4 1.80 -64.81 -26.60
N GLY A 5 2.52 -63.69 -26.57
CA GLY A 5 2.07 -62.48 -25.91
C GLY A 5 1.02 -61.75 -26.76
N THR A 6 -0.22 -61.74 -26.30
CA THR A 6 -1.26 -60.86 -26.84
C THR A 6 -1.23 -59.52 -26.12
N ARG A 7 -0.85 -58.52 -26.90
CA ARG A 7 -0.59 -57.12 -26.56
C ARG A 7 -1.90 -56.42 -26.19
N ALA A 8 -2.12 -56.16 -24.89
CA ALA A 8 -3.19 -55.29 -24.43
C ALA A 8 -2.92 -53.85 -24.94
N ALA A 9 -3.71 -53.41 -25.92
CA ALA A 9 -3.75 -52.03 -26.34
C ALA A 9 -4.19 -51.17 -25.13
N ARG A 10 -3.25 -50.45 -24.53
CA ARG A 10 -3.55 -49.35 -23.62
C ARG A 10 -4.19 -48.24 -24.44
N GLU A 11 -5.52 -48.25 -24.49
CA GLU A 11 -6.28 -47.07 -24.87
C GLU A 11 -6.06 -46.01 -23.79
N SER A 12 -5.28 -44.98 -24.13
CA SER A 12 -5.14 -43.78 -23.31
C SER A 12 -6.51 -43.09 -23.21
N PRO A 13 -6.95 -42.62 -22.03
CA PRO A 13 -8.15 -41.83 -21.95
C PRO A 13 -7.84 -40.46 -22.58
N ALA A 14 -8.37 -40.26 -23.79
CA ALA A 14 -8.36 -38.97 -24.46
C ALA A 14 -9.05 -37.95 -23.54
N TRP A 15 -8.28 -37.02 -23.00
CA TRP A 15 -8.84 -35.85 -22.35
C TRP A 15 -9.57 -35.02 -23.40
N GLY A 16 -10.85 -34.76 -23.15
CA GLY A 16 -11.56 -33.63 -23.74
C GLY A 16 -12.55 -33.96 -24.87
N SER A 17 -13.66 -34.61 -24.54
CA SER A 17 -14.88 -34.41 -25.33
C SER A 17 -15.49 -33.04 -24.94
N CYS A 18 -15.11 -31.97 -25.64
CA CYS A 18 -15.87 -30.72 -25.60
C CYS A 18 -17.25 -31.00 -26.21
N ARG A 19 -18.28 -31.15 -25.37
CA ARG A 19 -19.67 -31.30 -25.84
C ARG A 19 -20.03 -30.04 -26.65
N PRO A 20 -20.72 -30.18 -27.79
CA PRO A 20 -21.11 -29.03 -28.60
C PRO A 20 -22.13 -28.19 -27.83
N GLY A 21 -21.79 -26.94 -27.59
CA GLY A 21 -22.53 -26.02 -26.73
C GLY A 21 -21.73 -25.76 -25.46
N GLY A 22 -20.89 -24.72 -25.48
CA GLY A 22 -20.02 -24.27 -24.38
C GLY A 22 -20.75 -23.76 -23.13
N ARG A 23 -21.93 -24.32 -22.82
CA ARG A 23 -22.65 -24.10 -21.59
C ARG A 23 -22.02 -24.98 -20.50
N LEU A 24 -21.52 -24.31 -19.49
CA LEU A 24 -21.00 -24.94 -18.28
C LEU A 24 -22.09 -25.79 -17.62
N ASP A 25 -21.77 -27.04 -17.27
CA ASP A 25 -22.67 -27.91 -16.52
C ASP A 25 -22.82 -27.38 -15.08
N MET A 26 -24.00 -26.81 -14.80
CA MET A 26 -24.31 -26.22 -13.49
C MET A 26 -24.51 -27.27 -12.39
N SER A 27 -24.64 -28.55 -12.72
CA SER A 27 -24.74 -29.66 -11.77
C SER A 27 -23.36 -30.15 -11.30
N HIS A 28 -22.28 -29.67 -11.94
CA HIS A 28 -20.92 -30.12 -11.65
C HIS A 28 -20.42 -29.64 -10.28
N GLY A 29 -19.60 -30.46 -9.63
CA GLY A 29 -19.07 -30.20 -8.28
C GLY A 29 -18.31 -28.87 -8.18
N PHE A 30 -17.57 -28.50 -9.23
CA PHE A 30 -16.88 -27.22 -9.33
C PHE A 30 -17.85 -26.03 -9.28
N VAL A 31 -18.93 -26.04 -10.05
CA VAL A 31 -19.95 -24.96 -10.03
C VAL A 31 -20.63 -24.86 -8.67
N ARG A 32 -20.89 -26.00 -8.03
CA ARG A 32 -21.42 -26.03 -6.65
C ARG A 32 -20.45 -25.37 -5.66
N HIS A 33 -19.14 -25.55 -5.85
CA HIS A 33 -18.13 -24.90 -5.02
C HIS A 33 -18.11 -23.38 -5.23
N ILE A 34 -18.12 -22.90 -6.48
CA ILE A 34 -18.19 -21.47 -6.79
C ILE A 34 -19.41 -20.82 -6.16
N ARG A 35 -20.59 -21.46 -6.29
CA ARG A 35 -21.83 -20.94 -5.67
C ARG A 35 -21.71 -20.87 -4.15
N ARG A 36 -21.19 -21.92 -3.49
CA ARG A 36 -20.98 -21.92 -2.03
C ARG A 36 -19.99 -20.85 -1.59
N ASN A 37 -18.92 -20.65 -2.36
CA ASN A 37 -17.93 -19.62 -2.06
C ASN A 37 -18.54 -18.21 -2.20
N GLN A 38 -19.40 -17.99 -3.20
CA GLN A 38 -20.11 -16.72 -3.36
C GLN A 38 -21.03 -16.43 -2.18
N ILE A 39 -21.80 -17.43 -1.73
CA ILE A 39 -22.66 -17.31 -0.54
C ILE A 39 -21.81 -16.97 0.69
N ALA A 40 -20.68 -17.67 0.90
CA ALA A 40 -19.81 -17.39 2.03
C ALA A 40 -19.22 -15.97 2.03
N ARG A 41 -18.91 -15.42 0.84
CA ARG A 41 -18.47 -14.02 0.70
C ARG A 41 -19.59 -13.05 1.05
N ASP A 42 -20.78 -13.29 0.53
CA ASP A 42 -21.94 -12.42 0.75
C ASP A 42 -22.37 -12.42 2.23
N ASP A 43 -22.33 -13.58 2.89
CA ASP A 43 -22.61 -13.72 4.33
C ASP A 43 -21.57 -12.97 5.17
N TYR A 44 -20.29 -13.11 4.85
CA TYR A 44 -19.21 -12.37 5.52
C TYR A 44 -19.37 -10.85 5.36
N ASP A 45 -19.67 -10.38 4.14
CA ASP A 45 -19.86 -8.95 3.87
C ASP A 45 -21.08 -8.40 4.61
N LYS A 46 -22.16 -9.19 4.72
CA LYS A 46 -23.35 -8.85 5.49
C LYS A 46 -23.03 -8.73 6.98
N GLU A 47 -22.36 -9.72 7.57
CA GLU A 47 -21.94 -9.71 8.98
C GLU A 47 -20.99 -8.55 9.28
N MET A 48 -20.06 -8.24 8.38
CA MET A 48 -19.14 -7.10 8.52
C MET A 48 -19.87 -5.75 8.50
N LYS A 49 -20.88 -5.59 7.63
CA LYS A 49 -21.73 -4.39 7.61
C LYS A 49 -22.52 -4.25 8.90
N GLU A 50 -23.17 -5.33 9.35
CA GLU A 50 -23.92 -5.35 10.60
C GLU A 50 -23.01 -5.08 11.81
N ALA A 51 -21.79 -5.63 11.82
CA ALA A 51 -20.81 -5.40 12.86
C ALA A 51 -20.32 -3.94 12.89
N LYS A 52 -20.15 -3.31 11.74
CA LYS A 52 -19.83 -1.87 11.66
C LYS A 52 -21.02 -0.99 12.04
N GLU A 53 -22.24 -1.41 11.69
CA GLU A 53 -23.47 -0.67 12.01
C GLU A 53 -23.79 -0.72 13.51
N LYS A 54 -23.68 -1.90 14.15
CA LYS A 54 -23.88 -2.04 15.60
C LYS A 54 -22.84 -1.26 16.41
N VAL A 55 -21.61 -1.12 15.89
CA VAL A 55 -20.59 -0.25 16.50
C VAL A 55 -20.91 1.24 16.31
N LYS A 56 -21.48 1.62 15.15
CA LYS A 56 -21.89 3.02 14.89
C LYS A 56 -23.17 3.43 15.61
N LYS A 57 -24.10 2.50 15.85
CA LYS A 57 -25.31 2.73 16.63
C LYS A 57 -24.97 2.73 18.11
N ARG A 58 -24.43 3.85 18.59
CA ARG A 58 -24.50 4.19 20.01
C ARG A 58 -25.97 4.13 20.43
N HIS A 59 -26.31 3.24 21.36
CA HIS A 59 -27.65 3.14 21.95
C HIS A 59 -28.03 4.32 22.85
N THR A 60 -27.09 5.22 23.12
CA THR A 60 -27.35 6.52 23.75
C THR A 60 -27.31 7.62 22.68
N PRO A 61 -28.32 8.51 22.60
CA PRO A 61 -28.19 9.71 21.80
C PRO A 61 -26.95 10.47 22.30
N ALA A 62 -26.05 10.84 21.39
CA ALA A 62 -24.90 11.64 21.77
C ALA A 62 -25.42 12.92 22.45
N PRO A 63 -24.97 13.27 23.67
CA PRO A 63 -25.38 14.53 24.28
C PRO A 63 -25.04 15.64 23.29
N ALA A 64 -26.04 16.47 22.97
CA ALA A 64 -25.88 17.61 22.07
C ALA A 64 -24.89 18.57 22.74
N ARG A 65 -23.60 18.38 22.45
CA ARG A 65 -22.57 19.34 22.85
C ARG A 65 -23.00 20.67 22.23
N PRO A 66 -23.19 21.73 23.05
CA PRO A 66 -23.49 23.04 22.50
C PRO A 66 -22.39 23.38 21.50
N LYS A 67 -22.78 23.71 20.27
CA LYS A 67 -21.85 24.19 19.25
C LYS A 67 -21.18 25.42 19.84
N LYS A 68 -19.85 25.39 20.00
CA LYS A 68 -19.09 26.61 20.31
C LYS A 68 -19.42 27.61 19.18
N PRO A 69 -19.75 28.87 19.51
CA PRO A 69 -20.01 29.88 18.49
C PRO A 69 -18.79 30.02 17.58
N ASP A 70 -19.04 30.40 16.33
CA ASP A 70 -18.00 30.61 15.33
C ASP A 70 -17.05 31.71 15.82
N GLN A 71 -15.82 31.33 16.13
CA GLN A 71 -14.80 32.27 16.58
C GLN A 71 -14.22 32.89 15.33
N GLN A 72 -14.50 34.18 15.06
CA GLN A 72 -13.94 34.87 13.90
C GLN A 72 -12.41 34.86 13.98
N VAL A 73 -11.77 34.02 13.16
CA VAL A 73 -10.31 33.84 13.10
C VAL A 73 -9.64 34.89 12.21
N TYR A 74 -10.42 35.60 11.40
CA TYR A 74 -9.87 36.54 10.44
C TYR A 74 -9.95 37.98 10.96
N HIS A 75 -8.79 38.51 11.36
CA HIS A 75 -8.56 39.94 11.48
C HIS A 75 -7.83 40.40 10.22
N PRO A 76 -8.51 41.04 9.24
CA PRO A 76 -7.83 41.58 8.08
C PRO A 76 -6.77 42.59 8.53
N CYS A 77 -5.51 42.19 8.43
CA CYS A 77 -4.37 43.04 8.70
C CYS A 77 -4.40 44.18 7.66
N ARG A 78 -4.70 45.39 8.13
CA ARG A 78 -4.51 46.60 7.33
C ARG A 78 -3.01 46.72 7.09
N ARG A 79 -2.56 46.43 5.87
CA ARG A 79 -1.19 46.69 5.42
C ARG A 79 -0.94 48.20 5.47
N SER A 80 -0.51 48.74 6.62
CA SER A 80 0.18 50.02 6.66
C SER A 80 1.60 49.76 6.17
N ARG A 81 1.80 50.10 4.91
CA ARG A 81 3.10 50.23 4.29
C ARG A 81 3.98 51.18 5.11
N ALA A 82 5.14 50.66 5.51
CA ALA A 82 6.36 51.35 5.91
C ALA A 82 6.30 52.21 7.18
N GLU A 83 7.16 51.91 8.16
CA GLU A 83 8.35 52.72 8.48
C GLU A 83 8.98 52.29 9.82
N THR A 84 10.25 51.85 9.73
CA THR A 84 11.38 52.21 10.63
C THR A 84 11.45 51.72 12.09
N ILE A 85 12.71 51.53 12.54
CA ILE A 85 13.23 51.57 13.93
C ILE A 85 13.13 50.24 14.70
N SER A 86 14.17 49.40 14.70
CA SER A 86 15.37 49.40 15.57
C SER A 86 15.21 48.62 16.88
N GLY A 87 16.03 47.57 17.04
CA GLY A 87 16.90 47.44 18.21
C GLY A 87 16.43 46.58 19.40
N LEU A 88 17.06 45.40 19.50
CA LEU A 88 17.77 44.85 20.69
C LEU A 88 17.02 44.49 22.01
N GLU A 89 17.45 43.34 22.57
CA GLU A 89 17.36 42.79 23.95
C GLU A 89 16.05 42.07 24.37
N TYR A 90 16.08 40.73 24.59
CA TYR A 90 16.43 39.99 25.83
C TYR A 90 15.28 40.11 26.88
N GLU A 91 14.60 39.08 27.40
CA GLU A 91 14.89 37.67 27.72
C GLU A 91 13.56 36.94 27.98
N GLY A 92 13.59 35.60 27.96
CA GLY A 92 12.86 34.83 28.97
C GLY A 92 11.46 34.37 28.61
N SER A 93 11.37 33.17 28.03
CA SER A 93 10.72 32.04 28.70
C SER A 93 10.68 30.83 27.77
N SER A 94 11.58 29.90 28.06
CA SER A 94 11.56 28.55 27.55
C SER A 94 10.36 27.78 28.10
N GLU A 95 9.43 27.40 27.23
CA GLU A 95 8.63 26.21 27.44
C GLU A 95 8.66 25.36 26.16
N SER A 96 9.39 24.25 26.28
CA SER A 96 9.58 23.27 25.23
C SER A 96 8.24 22.77 24.70
N SER A 97 7.98 23.05 23.43
CA SER A 97 7.16 22.18 22.59
C SER A 97 8.07 21.62 21.51
N SER A 98 8.31 20.32 21.58
CA SER A 98 8.95 19.52 20.54
C SER A 98 8.01 19.46 19.33
N SER A 99 7.90 20.58 18.62
CA SER A 99 7.49 20.63 17.24
C SER A 99 8.70 20.21 16.43
N THR A 100 8.66 19.05 15.80
CA THR A 100 9.57 18.75 14.71
C THR A 100 9.26 19.74 13.59
N GLU A 101 10.06 20.79 13.56
CA GLU A 101 10.20 21.76 12.47
C GLU A 101 10.36 21.04 11.11
N PRO A 102 9.99 21.70 10.01
CA PRO A 102 9.76 21.10 8.70
C PRO A 102 11.07 20.87 7.95
N ASP A 103 11.82 19.83 8.32
CA ASP A 103 13.05 19.46 7.59
C ASP A 103 12.80 18.48 6.41
N GLN A 104 11.57 18.47 5.87
CA GLN A 104 11.21 17.74 4.64
C GLN A 104 11.32 18.59 3.35
N LEU A 105 11.99 19.74 3.41
CA LEU A 105 12.21 20.59 2.22
C LEU A 105 13.40 20.15 1.36
N SER A 106 14.18 19.15 1.79
CA SER A 106 15.34 18.65 1.03
C SER A 106 15.05 17.46 0.13
N SER A 107 13.85 16.86 0.22
CA SER A 107 13.48 15.75 -0.64
C SER A 107 12.16 16.07 -1.36
N GLY A 108 12.20 16.02 -2.69
CA GLY A 108 11.05 16.25 -3.56
C GLY A 108 9.88 15.30 -3.26
N PRO A 109 8.76 15.44 -3.98
CA PRO A 109 7.56 14.66 -3.67
C PRO A 109 7.84 13.15 -3.69
N ALA A 110 7.41 12.46 -2.64
CA ALA A 110 7.56 11.01 -2.53
C ALA A 110 6.94 10.30 -3.74
N LEU A 111 7.67 9.35 -4.32
CA LEU A 111 7.23 8.59 -5.48
C LEU A 111 6.65 7.24 -5.08
N PHE A 112 7.35 6.48 -4.24
CA PHE A 112 6.92 5.15 -3.81
C PHE A 112 7.64 4.68 -2.53
N CYS A 113 7.10 3.65 -1.88
CA CYS A 113 7.77 2.94 -0.81
C CYS A 113 8.40 1.66 -1.38
N LEU A 114 9.71 1.52 -1.25
CA LEU A 114 10.45 0.30 -1.56
C LEU A 114 10.44 -0.61 -0.33
N GLU A 115 9.89 -1.80 -0.48
CA GLU A 115 9.92 -2.84 0.55
C GLU A 115 10.78 -4.00 0.06
N TYR A 116 11.75 -4.39 0.87
CA TYR A 116 12.62 -5.54 0.62
C TYR A 116 12.46 -6.55 1.74
N GLU A 117 12.12 -7.78 1.40
CA GLU A 117 12.08 -8.91 2.32
C GLU A 117 13.35 -9.75 2.14
N ALA A 118 14.17 -9.83 3.18
CA ALA A 118 15.34 -10.69 3.20
C ALA A 118 14.95 -12.15 3.41
N ASP A 119 15.85 -13.08 3.10
CA ASP A 119 15.68 -14.52 3.38
C ASP A 119 15.48 -14.82 4.88
N SER A 120 15.88 -13.89 5.74
CA SER A 120 15.65 -13.94 7.19
C SER A 120 14.21 -13.56 7.60
N GLY A 121 13.35 -13.18 6.66
CA GLY A 121 12.00 -12.65 6.88
C GLY A 121 11.99 -11.21 7.41
N LYS A 122 13.14 -10.52 7.44
CA LYS A 122 13.22 -9.10 7.81
C LYS A 122 12.78 -8.24 6.63
N ILE A 123 11.86 -7.31 6.89
CA ILE A 123 11.36 -6.36 5.90
C ILE A 123 11.99 -4.99 6.13
N THR A 124 12.69 -4.47 5.12
CA THR A 124 13.23 -3.11 5.07
C THR A 124 12.34 -2.25 4.19
N SER A 125 11.80 -1.18 4.76
CA SER A 125 10.96 -0.19 4.05
C SER A 125 11.69 1.14 3.89
N ILE A 126 11.79 1.65 2.66
CA ILE A 126 12.42 2.94 2.33
C ILE A 126 11.46 3.76 1.49
N VAL A 127 11.18 5.00 1.91
CA VAL A 127 10.42 5.96 1.09
C VAL A 127 11.37 6.57 0.08
N VAL A 128 11.06 6.41 -1.22
CA VAL A 128 11.85 6.92 -2.33
C VAL A 128 11.20 8.20 -2.87
N HIS A 129 11.99 9.26 -2.90
CA HIS A 129 11.60 10.58 -3.38
C HIS A 129 12.06 10.83 -4.82
N GLN A 130 11.51 11.87 -5.44
CA GLN A 130 11.78 12.19 -6.84
C GLN A 130 13.25 12.48 -7.14
N ASP A 131 13.96 13.04 -6.17
CA ASP A 131 15.34 13.51 -6.23
C ASP A 131 16.33 12.52 -5.61
N ASN A 132 15.88 11.35 -5.14
CA ASN A 132 16.81 10.33 -4.67
C ASN A 132 17.54 9.67 -5.83
N ASP A 133 18.84 9.43 -5.62
CA ASP A 133 19.66 8.68 -6.55
C ASP A 133 19.44 7.17 -6.39
N PRO A 134 19.32 6.42 -7.50
CA PRO A 134 19.09 4.98 -7.45
C PRO A 134 20.26 4.23 -6.79
N ASP A 135 21.49 4.74 -6.95
CA ASP A 135 22.69 4.18 -6.30
C ASP A 135 22.59 4.31 -4.77
N GLU A 136 22.17 5.47 -4.25
CA GLU A 136 22.03 5.68 -2.80
C GLU A 136 20.94 4.80 -2.19
N VAL A 137 19.82 4.62 -2.89
CA VAL A 137 18.73 3.76 -2.42
C VAL A 137 19.19 2.31 -2.37
N ALA A 138 19.88 1.83 -3.42
CA ALA A 138 20.42 0.48 -3.46
C ALA A 138 21.46 0.24 -2.35
N GLU A 139 22.36 1.20 -2.10
CA GLU A 139 23.34 1.16 -1.01
C GLU A 139 22.68 1.09 0.37
N LYS A 140 21.64 1.91 0.60
CA LYS A 140 20.89 1.89 1.87
C LYS A 140 20.26 0.53 2.13
N VAL A 141 19.70 -0.12 1.10
CA VAL A 141 19.12 -1.47 1.25
C VAL A 141 20.22 -2.53 1.43
N SER A 142 21.34 -2.42 0.71
CA SER A 142 22.44 -3.39 0.82
C SER A 142 23.13 -3.34 2.18
N ALA A 143 23.31 -2.14 2.75
CA ALA A 143 23.86 -1.98 4.09
C ALA A 143 22.95 -2.60 5.17
N GLN A 144 21.63 -2.51 5.00
CA GLN A 144 20.67 -3.05 5.97
C GLN A 144 20.46 -4.57 5.86
N ASN A 145 20.58 -5.13 4.65
CA ASN A 145 20.22 -6.53 4.38
C ASN A 145 21.40 -7.43 3.96
N GLN A 146 22.63 -6.91 3.92
CA GLN A 146 23.83 -7.62 3.43
C GLN A 146 23.60 -8.26 2.05
N LEU A 147 23.21 -7.44 1.07
CA LEU A 147 22.92 -7.93 -0.28
C LEU A 147 24.21 -8.30 -1.04
N GLU A 148 24.20 -9.44 -1.71
CA GLU A 148 25.22 -9.82 -2.70
C GLU A 148 25.34 -8.73 -3.80
N PRO A 149 26.55 -8.48 -4.34
CA PRO A 149 26.78 -7.39 -5.30
C PRO A 149 25.92 -7.52 -6.57
N ALA A 150 25.66 -8.75 -7.03
CA ALA A 150 24.77 -9.00 -8.16
C ALA A 150 23.31 -8.58 -7.88
N MET A 151 22.82 -8.83 -6.66
CA MET A 151 21.46 -8.46 -6.24
C MET A 151 21.34 -6.95 -6.03
N ARG A 152 22.40 -6.30 -5.53
CA ARG A 152 22.50 -4.85 -5.42
C ARG A 152 22.39 -4.17 -6.79
N GLU A 153 23.08 -4.69 -7.81
CA GLU A 153 22.99 -4.15 -9.18
C GLU A 153 21.60 -4.31 -9.78
N ALA A 154 20.98 -5.49 -9.62
CA ALA A 154 19.62 -5.72 -10.07
C ALA A 154 18.60 -4.80 -9.37
N LEU A 155 18.77 -4.58 -8.06
CA LEU A 155 17.95 -3.65 -7.30
C LEU A 155 18.10 -2.22 -7.81
N ARG A 156 19.33 -1.77 -8.08
CA ARG A 156 19.60 -0.45 -8.64
C ARG A 156 18.88 -0.25 -9.98
N GLN A 157 19.03 -1.19 -10.91
CA GLN A 157 18.36 -1.12 -12.22
C GLN A 157 16.84 -0.98 -12.05
N ARG A 158 16.26 -1.79 -11.16
CA ARG A 158 14.82 -1.77 -10.90
C ARG A 158 14.34 -0.46 -10.27
N VAL A 159 15.10 0.11 -9.34
CA VAL A 159 14.80 1.43 -8.74
C VAL A 159 14.88 2.52 -9.81
N GLN A 160 15.89 2.48 -10.69
CA GLN A 160 16.05 3.44 -11.78
C GLN A 160 14.86 3.39 -12.75
N GLU A 161 14.46 2.21 -13.22
CA GLU A 161 13.31 2.05 -14.12
C GLU A 161 12.01 2.57 -13.49
N GLU A 162 11.78 2.28 -12.20
CA GLU A 162 10.59 2.74 -11.50
C GLU A 162 10.62 4.25 -11.21
N LEU A 163 11.80 4.84 -10.99
CA LEU A 163 11.97 6.29 -10.89
C LEU A 163 11.66 6.98 -12.22
N GLU A 164 12.26 6.54 -13.33
CA GLU A 164 12.04 7.11 -14.66
C GLU A 164 10.57 7.00 -15.10
N LYS A 165 9.96 5.83 -14.91
CA LYS A 165 8.55 5.58 -15.22
C LYS A 165 7.59 6.48 -14.46
N ARG A 166 7.89 6.79 -13.19
CA ARG A 166 7.06 7.69 -12.37
C ARG A 166 7.36 9.17 -12.61
N ARG A 167 8.57 9.52 -13.08
CA ARG A 167 8.94 10.89 -13.47
C ARG A 167 8.22 11.34 -14.76
N VAL A 168 8.01 10.44 -15.72
CA VAL A 168 7.38 10.76 -17.03
C VAL A 168 5.85 10.89 -16.94
N LYS A 169 5.21 10.26 -15.95
CA LYS A 169 3.75 10.16 -15.86
C LYS A 169 3.08 11.30 -15.05
N ARG A 170 3.78 12.42 -14.84
CA ARG A 170 3.23 13.64 -14.21
C ARG A 170 2.85 14.68 -15.25
#